data_AF-A0A1Y2VUC2-F1
#
_entry.id   AF-A0A1Y2VUC2-F1
#
_cell.length_a   1.000
_cell.length_b   1.000
_cell.length_c   1.000
_cell.angle_alpha   90.00
_cell.angle_beta   90.00
_cell.angle_gamma   90.00
#
_symmetry.space_group_name_H-M   'P 1'
#
loop_
_entity.id
_entity.type
_entity.pdbx_description
1 polymer ?
#
loop_
_entity_poly.entity_id
_entity_poly.type
_entity_poly.pdbx_seq_one_letter_code
_entity_poly.pdbx_strand_id
1 'polypeptide(L)'
;MWSVPHRWDLAGFAAVPKLYKFGYPIVEVADGGLSIITMYEGCNSAVMADTVKAQLIYEIQGPIYINTDVAACLEGIRIQSISNNSVKVTGFKGIPPQPMTKLAVCTLGGYQAKLSTYAVGLDVRKKAVLQIKQRH
;
A
#
# COMPACT_ATOMS: atom_id res chain seq x y z
N MET A 1 4.58 14.33 8.70
CA MET A 1 4.94 13.34 9.73
C MET A 1 3.93 13.46 10.85
N TRP A 2 3.08 12.46 11.04
CA TRP A 2 2.19 12.41 12.19
C TRP A 2 2.74 11.37 13.17
N SER A 3 2.99 11.79 14.40
CA SER A 3 3.37 10.91 15.50
C SER A 3 2.12 10.65 16.34
N VAL A 4 1.73 9.39 16.52
CA VAL A 4 0.65 9.00 17.44
C VAL A 4 1.28 8.17 18.57
N PRO A 5 0.95 8.45 19.84
CA PRO A 5 1.64 7.83 20.97
C PRO A 5 1.20 6.37 21.09
N HIS A 6 2.18 5.48 21.16
CA HIS A 6 2.14 4.20 21.89
C HIS A 6 1.79 2.90 21.15
N ARG A 7 1.43 2.85 19.85
CA ARG A 7 1.34 1.53 19.17
C ARG A 7 1.37 1.45 17.65
N TRP A 8 1.67 2.55 16.96
CA TRP A 8 1.66 2.57 15.49
C TRP A 8 2.91 3.26 14.95
N ASP A 9 4.08 2.64 15.15
CA ASP A 9 5.22 2.94 14.27
C ASP A 9 4.96 2.20 12.95
N LEU A 10 4.07 2.76 12.10
CA LEU A 10 3.72 2.22 10.78
C LEU A 10 4.94 2.08 9.86
N ALA A 11 6.07 2.71 10.22
CA ALA A 11 7.30 2.49 9.50
C ALA A 11 7.77 1.03 9.63
N GLY A 12 7.46 0.32 10.73
CA GLY A 12 7.78 -1.10 10.94
C GLY A 12 9.24 -1.46 10.64
N PHE A 13 10.12 -0.48 10.56
CA PHE A 13 11.33 -0.61 9.74
C PHE A 13 12.38 -1.47 10.43
N ALA A 14 12.27 -1.57 11.76
CA ALA A 14 13.04 -2.48 12.59
C ALA A 14 12.47 -3.90 12.61
N ALA A 15 11.17 -4.08 12.29
CA ALA A 15 10.49 -5.37 12.33
C ALA A 15 10.71 -6.20 11.06
N VAL A 16 11.05 -5.56 9.94
CA VAL A 16 11.37 -6.24 8.67
C VAL A 16 12.89 -6.25 8.46
N PRO A 17 13.56 -7.42 8.57
CA PRO A 17 14.98 -7.53 8.27
C PRO A 17 15.27 -7.05 6.84
N LYS A 18 16.34 -6.29 6.64
CA LYS A 18 16.78 -5.84 5.30
C LYS A 18 15.67 -5.18 4.46
N LEU A 19 14.84 -4.32 5.06
CA LEU A 19 13.75 -3.58 4.38
C LEU A 19 14.20 -2.82 3.10
N TYR A 20 15.50 -2.58 2.90
CA TYR A 20 16.05 -2.02 1.67
C TYR A 20 16.02 -2.99 0.46
N LYS A 21 15.69 -4.27 0.66
CA LYS A 21 15.47 -5.29 -0.39
C LYS A 21 14.07 -5.88 -0.30
N PHE A 22 13.05 -5.04 -0.48
CA PHE A 22 11.66 -5.47 -0.35
C PHE A 22 11.18 -6.26 -1.57
N GLY A 23 10.25 -7.18 -1.32
CA GLY A 23 9.50 -7.90 -2.34
C GLY A 23 8.22 -7.16 -2.70
N TYR A 24 7.62 -7.53 -3.83
CA TYR A 24 6.34 -7.00 -4.28
C TYR A 24 5.26 -8.06 -4.07
N PRO A 25 4.12 -7.70 -3.45
CA PRO A 25 3.03 -8.63 -3.28
C PRO A 25 2.37 -8.95 -4.62
N ILE A 26 1.77 -10.14 -4.70
CA ILE A 26 0.90 -10.55 -5.79
C ILE A 26 -0.55 -10.46 -5.28
N VAL A 27 -1.46 -10.02 -6.15
CA VAL A 27 -2.89 -10.03 -5.86
C VAL A 27 -3.58 -10.96 -6.84
N GLU A 28 -4.15 -12.04 -6.31
CA GLU A 28 -5.05 -12.91 -7.05
C GLU A 28 -6.47 -12.39 -6.87
N VAL A 29 -7.16 -12.09 -7.97
CA VAL A 29 -8.52 -11.54 -7.96
C VAL A 29 -9.47 -12.58 -8.54
N ALA A 30 -10.47 -12.96 -7.76
CA ALA A 30 -11.54 -13.85 -8.18
C ALA A 30 -12.83 -13.06 -8.47
N ASP A 31 -13.76 -13.72 -9.15
CA ASP A 31 -15.08 -13.14 -9.39
C ASP A 31 -15.81 -12.83 -8.06
N GLY A 32 -16.71 -11.85 -8.09
CA GLY A 32 -17.48 -11.42 -6.91
C GLY A 32 -16.70 -10.56 -5.90
N GLY A 33 -15.55 -10.00 -6.27
CA GLY A 33 -14.81 -9.04 -5.44
C GLY A 33 -14.02 -9.68 -4.29
N LEU A 34 -13.65 -10.95 -4.44
CA LEU A 34 -12.69 -11.64 -3.59
C LEU A 34 -11.27 -11.40 -4.12
N SER A 35 -10.34 -11.05 -3.24
CA SER A 35 -8.92 -10.97 -3.56
C SER A 35 -8.07 -11.63 -2.49
N ILE A 36 -6.97 -12.25 -2.91
CA ILE A 36 -5.95 -12.80 -2.01
C ILE A 36 -4.64 -12.08 -2.33
N ILE A 37 -4.10 -11.38 -1.33
CA ILE A 37 -2.85 -10.65 -1.41
C ILE A 37 -1.79 -11.52 -0.74
N THR A 38 -0.81 -11.97 -1.52
CA THR A 38 0.25 -12.87 -1.05
C THR A 38 1.61 -12.23 -1.22
N MET A 39 2.50 -12.60 -0.32
CA MET A 39 3.92 -12.32 -0.43
C MET A 39 4.67 -13.66 -0.40
N TYR A 40 5.48 -13.90 -1.42
CA TYR A 40 6.18 -15.17 -1.58
C TYR A 40 7.24 -15.40 -0.49
N GLU A 41 7.51 -16.67 -0.18
CA GLU A 41 8.50 -17.04 0.82
C GLU A 41 9.91 -16.60 0.43
N GLY A 42 10.71 -16.20 1.42
CA GLY A 42 12.10 -15.76 1.20
C GLY A 42 12.27 -14.31 0.74
N CYS A 43 11.20 -13.57 0.49
CA CYS A 43 11.29 -12.12 0.32
C CYS A 43 11.59 -11.42 1.66
N ASN A 44 12.19 -10.22 1.61
CA ASN A 44 12.36 -9.38 2.82
C ASN A 44 11.18 -8.42 2.96
N SER A 45 9.96 -8.94 2.93
CA SER A 45 8.73 -8.16 3.06
C SER A 45 7.64 -8.95 3.75
N ALA A 46 6.65 -8.23 4.25
CA ALA A 46 5.54 -8.82 4.95
C ALA A 46 4.23 -8.26 4.41
N VAL A 47 3.25 -9.15 4.22
CA VAL A 47 1.86 -8.78 3.96
C VAL A 47 1.05 -9.15 5.18
N MET A 48 0.46 -8.14 5.81
CA MET A 48 -0.39 -8.28 6.99
C MET A 48 -1.68 -7.49 6.77
N ALA A 49 -2.76 -7.89 7.46
CA ALA A 49 -4.03 -7.19 7.34
C ALA A 49 -3.89 -5.67 7.61
N ASP A 50 -3.01 -5.28 8.53
CA ASP A 50 -2.77 -3.88 8.88
C ASP A 50 -1.98 -3.13 7.79
N THR A 51 -1.03 -3.77 7.11
CA THR A 51 -0.31 -3.14 5.99
C THR A 51 -1.22 -2.94 4.78
N VAL A 52 -2.12 -3.90 4.52
CA VAL A 52 -3.15 -3.78 3.47
C VAL A 52 -4.15 -2.67 3.80
N LYS A 53 -4.64 -2.59 5.05
CA LYS A 53 -5.52 -1.50 5.50
C LYS A 53 -4.83 -0.13 5.35
N ALA A 54 -3.57 -0.04 5.77
CA ALA A 54 -2.81 1.20 5.69
C ALA A 54 -2.66 1.67 4.23
N GLN A 55 -2.34 0.77 3.31
CA GLN A 55 -2.26 1.11 1.88
C GLN A 55 -3.59 1.61 1.33
N LEU A 56 -4.68 0.90 1.66
CA LEU A 56 -6.01 1.24 1.18
C LEU A 56 -6.45 2.64 1.63
N ILE A 57 -6.23 2.96 2.90
CA ILE A 57 -6.58 4.27 3.48
C ILE A 57 -5.67 5.38 2.96
N TYR A 58 -4.42 5.05 2.60
CA TYR A 58 -3.49 6.03 2.04
C TYR A 58 -3.91 6.45 0.62
N GLU A 59 -4.35 5.51 -0.21
CA GLU A 59 -4.68 5.76 -1.62
C GLU A 59 -6.12 6.21 -1.86
N ILE A 60 -7.06 5.74 -1.05
CA ILE A 60 -8.49 5.92 -1.32
C ILE A 60 -9.09 6.90 -0.31
N GLN A 61 -9.62 8.00 -0.83
CA GLN A 61 -10.34 9.00 -0.06
C GLN A 61 -11.85 8.72 -0.15
N GLY A 62 -12.43 8.19 0.92
CA GLY A 62 -13.86 7.94 1.03
C GLY A 62 -14.31 6.54 0.57
N PRO A 63 -15.64 6.28 0.60
CA PRO A 63 -16.18 4.94 0.34
C PRO A 63 -16.25 4.58 -1.15
N ILE A 64 -16.15 5.55 -2.06
CA ILE A 64 -16.25 5.33 -3.51
C ILE A 64 -14.94 5.73 -4.18
N TYR A 65 -14.28 4.76 -4.82
CA TYR A 65 -13.09 4.97 -5.63
C TYR A 65 -13.46 5.00 -7.12
N ILE A 66 -13.31 6.16 -7.74
CA ILE A 66 -13.81 6.42 -9.09
C ILE A 66 -12.74 6.03 -10.14
N ASN A 67 -13.10 5.14 -11.07
CA ASN A 67 -12.38 4.93 -12.33
C ASN A 67 -13.31 5.24 -13.52
N THR A 68 -12.75 5.20 -14.74
CA THR A 68 -13.45 5.59 -15.97
C THR A 68 -14.66 4.71 -16.28
N ASP A 69 -14.50 3.38 -16.20
CA ASP A 69 -15.53 2.43 -16.64
C ASP A 69 -16.37 1.88 -15.47
N VAL A 70 -15.82 1.91 -14.26
CA VAL A 70 -16.45 1.39 -13.04
C VAL A 70 -15.95 2.17 -11.83
N ALA A 71 -16.84 2.45 -10.88
CA ALA A 71 -16.40 2.91 -9.56
C ALA A 71 -16.43 1.74 -8.58
N ALA A 72 -15.41 1.64 -7.74
CA ALA A 72 -15.36 0.65 -6.67
C ALA A 72 -16.02 1.23 -5.41
N CYS A 73 -16.97 0.50 -4.83
CA CYS A 73 -17.52 0.77 -3.52
C CYS A 73 -16.79 -0.07 -2.47
N LEU A 74 -16.27 0.63 -1.46
CA LEU A 74 -15.48 0.09 -0.36
C LEU A 74 -16.31 -0.11 0.91
N GLU A 75 -17.62 0.12 0.87
CA GLU A 75 -18.49 -0.10 2.02
C GLU A 75 -18.61 -1.60 2.32
N GLY A 76 -18.36 -1.96 3.58
CA GLY A 76 -18.47 -3.34 4.05
C GLY A 76 -17.33 -4.25 3.61
N ILE A 77 -16.22 -3.70 3.11
CA ILE A 77 -15.02 -4.50 2.86
C ILE A 77 -14.52 -5.18 4.13
N ARG A 78 -14.01 -6.40 3.99
CA ARG A 78 -13.39 -7.16 5.08
C ARG A 78 -11.99 -7.58 4.66
N ILE A 79 -11.03 -7.29 5.53
CA ILE A 79 -9.61 -7.61 5.36
C ILE A 79 -9.21 -8.55 6.50
N GLN A 80 -8.80 -9.76 6.16
CA GLN A 80 -8.50 -10.82 7.12
C GLN A 80 -7.21 -11.56 6.73
N SER A 81 -6.29 -11.74 7.68
CA SER A 81 -5.16 -12.63 7.51
C SER A 81 -5.64 -14.09 7.43
N ILE A 82 -5.19 -14.83 6.42
CA ILE A 82 -5.56 -16.24 6.23
C ILE A 82 -4.37 -17.19 6.40
N SER A 83 -3.15 -16.69 6.25
CA SER A 83 -1.92 -17.37 6.65
C SER A 83 -0.82 -16.33 6.89
N ASN A 84 0.38 -16.79 7.26
CA ASN A 84 1.56 -15.92 7.20
C ASN A 84 1.71 -15.39 5.78
N ASN A 85 1.93 -14.08 5.65
CA ASN A 85 2.10 -13.39 4.37
C ASN A 85 0.95 -13.56 3.36
N SER A 86 -0.26 -13.88 3.83
CA SER A 86 -1.45 -13.96 2.98
C SER A 86 -2.67 -13.31 3.64
N VAL A 87 -3.27 -12.38 2.91
CA VAL A 87 -4.43 -11.61 3.37
C VAL A 87 -5.55 -11.74 2.35
N LYS A 88 -6.71 -12.17 2.85
CA LYS A 88 -7.95 -12.20 2.10
C LYS A 88 -8.67 -10.86 2.22
N VAL A 89 -9.12 -10.32 1.10
CA VAL A 89 -9.97 -9.14 1.03
C VAL A 89 -11.27 -9.51 0.32
N THR A 90 -12.40 -9.07 0.88
CA THR A 90 -13.74 -9.34 0.33
C THR A 90 -14.63 -8.12 0.47
N GLY A 91 -15.74 -8.13 -0.27
CA GLY A 91 -16.80 -7.11 -0.12
C GLY A 91 -16.64 -5.91 -1.05
N PHE A 92 -15.65 -5.91 -1.94
CA PHE A 92 -15.60 -4.92 -3.01
C PHE A 92 -16.80 -5.09 -3.95
N LYS A 93 -17.43 -3.97 -4.29
CA LYS A 93 -18.55 -3.94 -5.25
C LYS A 93 -18.24 -2.94 -6.35
N GLY A 94 -18.44 -3.33 -7.61
CA GLY A 94 -18.50 -2.39 -8.71
C GLY A 94 -19.85 -1.68 -8.73
N ILE A 95 -19.84 -0.38 -8.94
CA ILE A 95 -21.03 0.41 -9.27
C ILE A 95 -20.82 1.12 -10.62
N PRO A 96 -21.92 1.51 -11.31
CA PRO A 96 -21.80 2.25 -12.57
C PRO A 96 -20.88 3.47 -12.43
N PRO A 97 -20.17 3.83 -13.51
CA PRO A 97 -19.28 4.98 -13.50
C PRO A 97 -20.05 6.27 -13.22
N GLN A 98 -19.35 7.27 -12.69
CA GLN A 98 -19.94 8.60 -12.51
C GLN A 98 -20.23 9.23 -13.88
N PRO A 99 -21.22 10.14 -14.01
CA PRO A 99 -21.52 10.82 -15.28
C PRO A 99 -20.38 11.67 -15.84
N MET A 100 -19.32 11.89 -15.06
CA MET A 100 -18.16 12.68 -15.41
C MET A 100 -16.90 11.82 -15.44
N THR A 101 -16.12 11.94 -16.51
CA THR A 101 -14.85 11.22 -16.68
C THR A 101 -13.68 12.13 -16.33
N LYS A 102 -12.76 11.61 -15.50
CA LYS A 102 -11.49 12.29 -15.22
C LYS A 102 -10.55 12.12 -16.42
N LEU A 103 -10.32 13.20 -17.16
CA LEU A 103 -9.35 13.23 -18.25
C LEU A 103 -7.99 13.74 -17.76
N ALA A 104 -6.93 13.00 -18.03
CA ALA A 104 -5.56 13.47 -17.89
C ALA A 104 -4.95 13.68 -19.28
N VAL A 105 -4.52 14.90 -19.59
CA VAL A 105 -3.79 15.20 -20.83
C VAL A 105 -2.31 15.25 -20.49
N CYS A 106 -1.56 14.22 -20.89
CA CYS A 106 -0.12 14.15 -20.70
C CYS A 106 0.58 14.54 -21.99
N THR A 107 1.47 15.53 -21.93
CA THR A 107 2.35 15.93 -23.04
C THR A 107 3.78 15.43 -22.79
N LEU A 108 4.56 15.27 -23.87
CA LEU A 108 5.97 14.88 -23.76
C LEU A 108 6.79 16.05 -23.20
N GLY A 109 7.21 15.93 -21.94
CA GLY A 109 8.02 16.93 -21.22
C GLY A 109 9.40 16.44 -20.77
N GLY A 110 9.83 15.25 -21.21
CA GLY A 110 11.01 14.56 -20.68
C GLY A 110 10.72 13.81 -19.37
N TYR A 111 11.77 13.31 -18.71
CA TYR A 111 11.66 12.60 -17.43
C TYR A 111 12.70 13.12 -16.44
N GLN A 112 12.29 13.30 -15.19
CA GLN A 112 13.20 13.55 -14.08
C GLN A 112 12.66 12.83 -12.84
N ALA A 113 13.52 12.05 -12.19
CA ALA A 113 13.23 11.46 -10.89
C ALA A 113 14.17 12.09 -9.86
N LYS A 114 13.60 12.73 -8.84
CA LYS A 114 14.34 13.23 -7.68
C LYS A 114 13.76 12.60 -6.43
N LEU A 115 14.60 11.91 -5.68
CA LEU A 115 14.26 11.40 -4.36
C LEU A 115 14.92 12.28 -3.30
N SER A 116 14.12 12.82 -2.39
CA SER A 116 14.61 13.51 -1.19
C SER A 116 14.01 12.82 0.02
N THR A 117 14.87 12.38 0.94
CA THR A 117 14.46 11.65 2.12
C THR A 117 14.85 12.43 3.37
N TYR A 118 13.93 12.44 4.34
CA TYR A 118 14.09 13.15 5.59
C TYR A 118 13.92 12.15 6.73
N ALA A 119 14.98 11.92 7.50
CA ALA A 119 14.92 11.08 8.69
C ALA A 119 14.46 11.95 9.87
N VAL A 120 13.32 11.61 10.45
CA VAL A 120 12.65 12.40 11.50
C VAL A 120 11.99 11.48 12.53
N GLY A 121 11.77 12.01 13.74
CA GLY A 121 11.18 11.26 14.86
C GLY A 121 12.15 10.32 15.58
N LEU A 122 11.61 9.28 16.23
CA LEU A 122 12.40 8.28 16.97
C LEU A 122 13.30 7.47 16.02
N ASP A 123 14.40 6.94 16.57
CA ASP A 123 15.39 6.10 15.86
C ASP A 123 15.97 6.75 14.59
N VAL A 124 16.09 8.08 14.55
CA VAL A 124 16.58 8.84 13.39
C VAL A 124 17.90 8.31 12.83
N ARG A 125 18.84 7.92 13.70
CA ARG A 125 20.14 7.37 13.28
C ARG A 125 19.98 6.05 12.53
N LYS A 126 19.10 5.15 13.01
CA LYS A 126 18.86 3.85 12.37
C LYS A 126 18.14 4.04 11.02
N LYS A 127 17.17 4.96 10.95
CA LYS A 127 16.49 5.33 9.70
C LYS A 127 17.46 5.90 8.67
N ALA A 128 18.40 6.76 9.09
CA ALA A 128 19.43 7.28 8.21
C ALA A 128 20.35 6.17 7.65
N VAL A 129 20.76 5.22 8.50
CA VAL A 129 21.56 4.06 8.06
C VAL A 129 20.79 3.19 7.06
N LEU A 130 19.49 2.95 7.29
CA LEU A 130 18.64 2.23 6.33
C LEU A 130 18.61 2.95 4.98
N GLN A 131 18.46 4.27 4.99
CA GLN A 131 18.43 5.08 3.77
C GLN A 131 19.74 5.02 2.99
N ILE A 132 20.89 4.99 3.68
CA ILE A 132 22.20 4.82 3.06
C ILE A 132 22.28 3.46 2.36
N LYS A 133 21.74 2.39 2.98
CA LYS A 133 21.74 1.05 2.38
C LYS A 133 20.85 0.92 1.12
N GLN A 134 19.86 1.80 0.93
CA GLN A 134 19.00 1.81 -0.26
C GLN A 134 19.64 2.46 -1.49
N ARG A 135 20.80 3.12 -1.35
CA ARG A 135 21.51 3.74 -2.48
C ARG A 135 22.18 2.75 -3.43
N HIS A 136 22.32 1.48 -3.02
CA HIS A 136 23.04 0.42 -3.72
C HIS A 136 22.17 -0.84 -3.80
#